data_AF-A0A7Y8IML0-F1
#
_entry.id   AF-A0A7Y8IML0-F1
#
_cell.length_a   1.000
_cell.length_b   1.000
_cell.length_c   1.000
_cell.angle_alpha   90.00
_cell.angle_beta   90.00
_cell.angle_gamma   90.00
#
_symmetry.space_group_name_H-M   'P 1'
#
loop_
_entity.id
_entity.type
_entity.pdbx_description
1 polymer ?
#
loop_
_entity_poly.entity_id
_entity_poly.type
_entity_poly.pdbx_seq_one_letter_code
_entity_poly.pdbx_strand_id
1 'polypeptide(L)'
;MKRTWRRRNYFIKKDLQGKYMFSFFVFVIAGSIIFTLIFSLLSSDTLTIVYEDYNLKIGKTPIMLLKEILSAHWIFIVVGGLAVVILSMFLTHRFAGPIFRFERSIDEITNGNLNFQIKLREKDEGKELANKINKMILMFSDNFKEMEKISEEIRNELNSIQEDLKDSRQNENTIHKIDSAIKLNRKLYDILHKFSVKENK
;
A
#
# COMPACT_ATOMS: atom_id res chain seq x y z
N MET A 1 31.71 5.03 -15.41
CA MET A 1 30.71 5.67 -14.53
C MET A 1 29.31 5.14 -14.87
N LYS A 2 28.67 4.35 -14.00
CA LYS A 2 27.30 3.84 -14.22
C LYS A 2 26.29 4.95 -13.90
N ARG A 3 25.61 5.50 -14.92
CA ARG A 3 24.48 6.43 -14.74
C ARG A 3 23.33 5.68 -14.06
N THR A 4 23.07 6.00 -12.80
CA THR A 4 21.91 5.49 -12.05
C THR A 4 20.68 6.29 -12.46
N TRP A 5 19.91 5.76 -13.40
CA TRP A 5 18.58 6.30 -13.73
C TRP A 5 17.67 6.14 -12.51
N ARG A 6 17.57 7.19 -11.67
CA ARG A 6 16.54 7.32 -10.65
C ARG A 6 15.23 7.67 -11.36
N ARG A 7 14.31 6.72 -11.49
CA ARG A 7 12.94 6.98 -11.97
C ARG A 7 12.30 8.04 -11.04
N ARG A 8 12.23 9.29 -11.50
CA ARG A 8 11.56 10.42 -10.83
C ARG A 8 10.11 10.50 -11.30
N ASN A 9 9.25 9.60 -10.81
CA ASN A 9 7.82 9.82 -10.83
C ASN A 9 7.35 10.04 -9.39
N TYR A 10 7.17 11.31 -9.02
CA TYR A 10 6.64 11.71 -7.71
C TYR A 10 5.12 11.51 -7.59
N PHE A 11 4.44 11.27 -8.71
CA PHE A 11 3.00 11.00 -8.78
C PHE A 11 2.78 9.54 -9.17
N ILE A 12 2.67 8.68 -8.17
CA ILE A 12 2.48 7.24 -8.36
C ILE A 12 0.98 6.88 -8.35
N LYS A 13 0.14 7.68 -7.66
CA LYS A 13 -1.33 7.69 -7.73
C LYS A 13 -1.90 9.06 -7.37
N LYS A 14 -2.21 9.87 -8.38
CA LYS A 14 -2.74 11.24 -8.19
C LYS A 14 -4.07 11.23 -7.45
N ASP A 15 -4.89 10.21 -7.65
CA ASP A 15 -6.25 10.15 -7.10
C ASP A 15 -6.25 9.93 -5.58
N LEU A 16 -5.41 9.02 -5.08
CA LEU A 16 -5.28 8.76 -3.65
C LEU A 16 -4.61 9.97 -2.96
N GLN A 17 -3.53 10.48 -3.55
CA GLN A 17 -2.80 11.62 -2.99
C GLN A 17 -3.66 12.89 -2.96
N GLY A 18 -4.42 13.14 -4.04
CA GLY A 18 -5.36 14.25 -4.14
C GLY A 18 -6.51 14.14 -3.14
N LYS A 19 -7.08 12.95 -2.94
CA LYS A 19 -8.16 12.73 -1.96
C LYS A 19 -7.71 13.04 -0.53
N TYR A 20 -6.53 12.57 -0.13
CA TYR A 20 -6.01 12.86 1.21
C TYR A 20 -5.60 14.34 1.35
N MET A 21 -4.93 14.91 0.35
CA MET A 21 -4.55 16.33 0.38
C MET A 21 -5.80 17.23 0.46
N PHE A 22 -6.85 16.91 -0.29
CA PHE A 22 -8.14 17.59 -0.22
C PHE A 22 -8.80 17.41 1.15
N SER A 23 -8.79 16.19 1.73
CA SER A 23 -9.33 15.95 3.07
C SER A 23 -8.60 16.76 4.14
N PHE A 24 -7.27 16.86 4.07
CA PHE A 24 -6.50 17.71 4.99
C PHE A 24 -6.83 19.20 4.80
N PHE A 25 -6.99 19.64 3.56
CA PHE A 25 -7.38 21.01 3.26
C PHE A 25 -8.76 21.37 3.83
N VAL A 26 -9.75 20.50 3.63
CA VAL A 26 -11.10 20.64 4.20
C VAL A 26 -11.05 20.63 5.74
N PHE A 27 -10.24 19.74 6.33
CA PHE A 27 -10.06 19.68 7.78
C PHE A 27 -9.52 20.99 8.36
N VAL A 28 -8.52 21.58 7.70
CA VAL A 28 -7.93 22.87 8.13
C VAL A 28 -8.95 24.00 7.99
N ILE A 29 -9.68 24.08 6.88
CA ILE A 29 -10.73 25.09 6.68
C ILE A 29 -11.83 24.94 7.74
N ALA A 30 -12.31 23.73 7.98
CA ALA A 30 -13.32 23.46 8.98
C ALA A 30 -12.83 23.87 10.38
N GLY A 31 -11.58 23.54 10.73
CA GLY A 31 -10.94 23.96 11.97
C GLY A 31 -10.86 25.49 12.10
N SER A 32 -10.48 26.19 11.03
CA SER A 32 -10.46 27.66 11.01
C SER A 32 -11.85 28.27 11.20
N ILE A 33 -12.88 27.74 10.53
CA ILE A 33 -14.27 28.21 10.68
C ILE A 33 -14.76 28.01 12.11
N ILE A 34 -14.53 26.83 12.68
CA ILE A 34 -14.91 26.51 14.06
C ILE A 34 -14.19 27.43 15.03
N PHE A 35 -12.89 27.65 14.85
CA PHE A 35 -12.12 28.58 15.67
C PHE A 35 -12.67 30.01 15.57
N THR A 36 -12.96 30.51 14.36
CA THR A 36 -13.56 31.84 14.17
C THR A 36 -14.93 31.95 14.84
N LEU A 37 -15.76 30.90 14.77
CA LEU A 37 -17.07 30.88 15.41
C LEU A 37 -16.95 30.94 16.93
N ILE A 38 -16.09 30.11 17.52
CA ILE A 38 -15.83 30.08 18.97
C ILE A 38 -15.28 31.44 19.43
N PHE A 39 -14.29 31.98 18.72
CA PHE A 39 -13.73 33.31 19.01
C PHE A 39 -14.81 34.40 18.95
N SER A 40 -15.67 34.36 17.92
CA SER A 40 -16.77 35.31 17.78
C SER A 40 -17.73 35.22 18.96
N LEU A 41 -18.12 34.01 19.39
CA LEU A 41 -19.02 33.81 20.53
C LEU A 41 -18.41 34.34 21.83
N LEU A 42 -17.15 34.01 22.12
CA LEU A 42 -16.44 34.45 23.33
C LEU A 42 -16.22 35.97 23.38
N SER A 43 -16.07 36.61 22.21
CA SER A 43 -15.76 38.04 22.12
C SER A 43 -16.99 38.91 21.80
N SER A 44 -18.18 38.32 21.60
CA SER A 44 -19.40 39.03 21.19
C SER A 44 -19.84 40.13 22.17
N ASP A 45 -19.54 39.99 23.46
CA ASP A 45 -19.90 40.97 24.49
C ASP A 45 -18.85 42.07 24.69
N THR A 46 -17.74 41.99 23.95
CA THR A 46 -16.68 43.00 24.01
C THR A 46 -16.86 44.04 22.91
N LEU A 47 -16.48 45.27 23.22
CA LEU A 47 -16.55 46.43 22.32
C LEU A 47 -15.13 46.93 22.08
N THR A 48 -14.78 47.13 20.81
CA THR A 48 -13.45 47.60 20.41
C THR A 48 -13.55 48.97 19.76
N ILE A 49 -12.57 49.81 20.08
CA ILE A 49 -12.40 51.14 19.50
C ILE A 49 -11.14 51.09 18.65
N VAL A 50 -11.27 51.37 17.35
CA VAL A 50 -10.14 51.44 16.42
C VAL A 50 -10.06 52.87 15.88
N TYR A 51 -8.86 53.45 15.94
CA TYR A 51 -8.55 54.74 15.34
C TYR A 51 -7.85 54.50 13.99
N GLU A 52 -8.54 54.79 12.88
CA GLU A 52 -8.05 54.61 11.51
C GLU A 52 -8.28 55.93 10.75
N ASP A 53 -7.23 56.54 10.18
CA ASP A 53 -7.29 57.79 9.41
C ASP A 53 -8.07 58.95 10.07
N TYR A 54 -7.78 59.22 11.35
CA TYR A 54 -8.46 60.24 12.19
C TYR A 54 -9.96 60.01 12.43
N ASN A 55 -10.51 58.88 11.97
CA ASN A 55 -11.89 58.49 12.21
C ASN A 55 -11.94 57.44 13.33
N LEU A 56 -12.82 57.70 14.29
CA LEU A 56 -13.05 56.83 15.43
C LEU A 56 -14.13 55.80 15.05
N LYS A 57 -13.72 54.54 14.88
CA LYS A 57 -14.65 53.46 14.59
C LYS A 57 -14.92 52.69 15.89
N ILE A 58 -16.20 52.59 16.25
CA ILE A 58 -16.68 51.81 17.39
C ILE A 58 -17.53 50.66 16.88
N GLY A 59 -17.26 49.45 17.34
CA GLY A 59 -17.97 48.26 16.87
C GLY A 59 -17.69 47.02 17.70
N LYS A 60 -18.34 45.93 17.30
CA LYS A 60 -18.15 44.62 17.93
C LYS A 60 -16.74 44.10 17.62
N THR A 61 -16.05 43.67 18.68
CA THR A 61 -14.66 43.20 18.63
C THR A 61 -14.38 42.15 17.55
N PRO A 62 -15.21 41.10 17.34
CA PRO A 62 -14.90 40.07 16.35
C PRO A 62 -14.75 40.62 14.94
N ILE A 63 -15.63 41.54 14.54
CA ILE A 63 -15.67 42.09 13.17
C ILE A 63 -14.57 43.12 12.96
N MET A 64 -14.30 43.96 13.97
CA MET A 64 -13.25 44.98 13.89
C MET A 64 -11.86 44.36 13.87
N LEU A 65 -11.59 43.42 14.76
CA LEU A 65 -10.28 42.77 14.82
C LEU A 65 -10.04 41.81 13.66
N LEU A 66 -11.08 41.24 13.04
CA LEU A 66 -10.90 40.31 11.92
C LEU A 66 -10.16 40.97 10.76
N LYS A 67 -10.56 42.19 10.36
CA LYS A 67 -9.89 42.95 9.29
C LYS A 67 -8.43 43.24 9.65
N GLU A 68 -8.18 43.70 10.88
CA GLU A 68 -6.84 44.05 11.36
C GLU A 68 -5.92 42.83 11.52
N ILE A 69 -6.45 41.71 12.00
CA ILE A 69 -5.68 40.47 12.11
C ILE A 69 -5.33 39.94 10.72
N LEU A 70 -6.28 39.95 9.77
CA LEU A 70 -6.04 39.54 8.38
C LEU A 70 -5.00 40.43 7.72
N SER A 71 -5.11 41.75 7.85
CA SER A 71 -4.16 42.70 7.26
C SER A 71 -2.77 42.61 7.90
N ALA A 72 -2.67 42.37 9.21
CA ALA A 72 -1.39 42.25 9.91
C ALA A 72 -0.72 40.88 9.70
N HIS A 73 -1.50 39.81 9.52
CA HIS A 73 -0.98 38.43 9.52
C HIS A 73 -1.13 37.69 8.18
N TRP A 74 -1.50 38.36 7.08
CA TRP A 74 -1.68 37.72 5.78
C TRP A 74 -0.45 36.91 5.33
N ILE A 75 0.77 37.37 5.65
CA ILE A 75 2.02 36.65 5.35
C ILE A 75 2.05 35.31 6.09
N PHE A 76 1.67 35.28 7.37
CA PHE A 76 1.61 34.04 8.15
C PHE A 76 0.54 33.09 7.64
N ILE A 77 -0.60 33.61 7.15
CA ILE A 77 -1.66 32.80 6.54
C ILE A 77 -1.14 32.14 5.27
N VAL A 78 -0.48 32.91 4.39
CA VAL A 78 0.07 32.39 3.13
C VAL A 78 1.18 31.38 3.39
N VAL A 79 2.16 31.73 4.23
CA VAL A 79 3.30 30.85 4.56
C VAL A 79 2.85 29.60 5.32
N GLY A 80 1.94 29.76 6.29
CA GLY A 80 1.36 28.66 7.06
C GLY A 80 0.55 27.71 6.17
N GLY A 81 -0.28 28.25 5.28
CA GLY A 81 -1.02 27.47 4.29
C GLY A 81 -0.09 26.68 3.37
N LEU A 82 0.97 27.32 2.87
CA LEU A 82 1.98 26.65 2.05
C LEU A 82 2.71 25.54 2.83
N ALA A 83 3.06 25.79 4.10
CA ALA A 83 3.69 24.79 4.96
C ALA A 83 2.78 23.57 5.18
N VAL A 84 1.47 23.76 5.37
CA VAL A 84 0.49 22.67 5.49
C VAL A 84 0.41 21.86 4.19
N VAL A 85 0.37 22.52 3.03
CA VAL A 85 0.36 21.82 1.73
C VAL A 85 1.63 20.99 1.56
N ILE A 86 2.80 21.56 1.86
CA ILE A 86 4.08 20.86 1.76
C ILE A 86 4.12 19.66 2.72
N LEU A 87 3.74 19.86 3.99
CA LEU A 87 3.77 18.82 5.00
C LEU A 87 2.80 17.67 4.67
N SER A 88 1.57 18.00 4.27
CA SER A 88 0.57 16.99 3.86
C SER A 88 1.01 16.21 2.63
N MET A 89 1.67 16.87 1.67
CA MET A 89 2.27 16.21 0.50
C MET A 89 3.34 15.19 0.93
N PHE A 90 4.26 15.58 1.81
CA PHE A 90 5.30 14.67 2.30
C PHE A 90 4.72 13.49 3.09
N LEU A 91 3.74 13.75 3.95
CA LEU A 91 3.11 12.72 4.76
C LEU A 91 2.37 11.71 3.87
N THR A 92 1.57 12.20 2.92
CA THR A 92 0.78 11.36 2.02
C THR A 92 1.67 10.52 1.09
N HIS A 93 2.82 11.07 0.65
CA HIS A 93 3.75 10.34 -0.20
C HIS A 93 4.32 9.09 0.49
N ARG A 94 4.52 9.11 1.82
CA ARG A 94 5.02 7.94 2.59
C ARG A 94 4.04 6.77 2.61
N PHE A 95 2.75 7.01 2.32
CA PHE A 95 1.70 6.00 2.26
C PHE A 95 1.28 5.63 0.82
N ALA A 96 1.10 6.63 -0.04
CA ALA A 96 0.60 6.43 -1.40
C ALA A 96 1.56 5.61 -2.27
N GLY A 97 2.87 5.81 -2.09
CA GLY A 97 3.90 5.02 -2.78
C GLY A 97 3.83 3.52 -2.45
N PRO A 98 3.88 3.14 -1.17
CA PRO A 98 3.70 1.75 -0.73
C PRO A 98 2.40 1.10 -1.19
N ILE A 99 1.26 1.80 -1.10
CA ILE A 99 -0.04 1.26 -1.55
C ILE A 99 0.02 0.85 -3.02
N PHE A 100 0.51 1.72 -3.90
CA PHE A 100 0.67 1.37 -5.31
C PHE A 100 1.63 0.20 -5.53
N ARG A 101 2.71 0.12 -4.74
CA ARG A 101 3.63 -1.02 -4.79
C ARG A 101 2.95 -2.32 -4.38
N PHE A 102 2.09 -2.31 -3.37
CA PHE A 102 1.34 -3.48 -2.94
C PHE A 102 0.37 -3.96 -4.01
N GLU A 103 -0.41 -3.05 -4.61
CA GLU A 103 -1.31 -3.42 -5.70
C GLU A 103 -0.57 -4.06 -6.87
N ARG A 104 0.50 -3.41 -7.35
CA ARG A 104 1.36 -3.98 -8.40
C ARG A 104 1.91 -5.35 -8.01
N SER A 105 2.26 -5.54 -6.76
CA SER A 105 2.78 -6.83 -6.27
C SER A 105 1.70 -7.90 -6.25
N ILE A 106 0.47 -7.55 -5.88
CA ILE A 106 -0.68 -8.44 -5.94
C ILE A 106 -0.99 -8.80 -7.39
N ASP A 107 -0.94 -7.83 -8.32
CA ASP A 107 -1.12 -8.10 -9.75
C ASP A 107 -0.09 -9.12 -10.27
N GLU A 108 1.19 -8.98 -9.92
CA GLU A 108 2.24 -9.95 -10.25
C GLU A 108 1.91 -11.34 -9.69
N ILE A 109 1.49 -11.45 -8.43
CA ILE A 109 1.09 -12.72 -7.82
C ILE A 109 -0.10 -13.34 -8.56
N THR A 110 -1.12 -12.55 -8.90
CA THR A 110 -2.30 -13.03 -9.64
C THR A 110 -1.98 -13.46 -11.07
N ASN A 111 -0.94 -12.88 -11.67
CA ASN A 111 -0.42 -13.30 -12.99
C ASN A 111 0.51 -14.52 -12.89
N GLY A 112 0.68 -15.10 -11.70
CA GLY A 112 1.54 -16.28 -11.48
C GLY A 112 3.02 -15.97 -11.30
N ASN A 113 3.43 -14.70 -11.26
CA ASN A 113 4.81 -14.33 -11.00
C ASN A 113 5.07 -14.27 -9.49
N LEU A 114 5.87 -15.19 -8.97
CA LEU A 114 6.31 -15.22 -7.57
C LEU A 114 7.80 -14.92 -7.40
N ASN A 115 8.51 -14.60 -8.49
CA ASN A 115 9.96 -14.39 -8.49
C ASN A 115 10.32 -12.93 -8.20
N PHE A 116 9.81 -12.38 -7.11
CA PHE A 116 10.12 -11.02 -6.69
C PHE A 116 10.00 -10.84 -5.17
N GLN A 117 10.44 -9.68 -4.70
CA GLN A 117 10.28 -9.27 -3.31
C GLN A 117 9.89 -7.80 -3.24
N ILE A 118 8.98 -7.48 -2.33
CA ILE A 118 8.57 -6.12 -2.04
C ILE A 118 9.62 -5.47 -1.15
N LYS A 119 10.20 -4.37 -1.64
CA LYS A 119 11.13 -3.51 -0.89
C LYS A 119 10.61 -2.08 -0.90
N LEU A 120 10.24 -1.60 0.29
CA LEU A 120 9.83 -0.21 0.51
C LEU A 120 11.03 0.67 0.85
N ARG A 121 10.88 1.99 0.68
CA ARG A 121 11.95 2.94 1.03
C ARG A 121 12.07 3.05 2.54
N GLU A 122 13.19 3.62 3.00
CA GLU A 122 13.49 3.73 4.43
C GLU A 122 12.43 4.53 5.21
N LYS A 123 11.86 5.58 4.60
CA LYS A 123 10.83 6.42 5.24
C LYS A 123 9.41 6.01 4.89
N ASP A 124 9.22 4.97 4.10
CA ASP A 124 7.90 4.52 3.70
C ASP A 124 7.25 3.69 4.82
N GLU A 125 5.93 3.82 4.94
CA GLU A 125 5.12 3.05 5.89
C GLU A 125 4.72 1.67 5.34
N GLY A 126 4.31 0.76 6.22
CA GLY A 126 3.81 -0.56 5.82
C GLY A 126 4.90 -1.62 5.60
N LYS A 127 6.12 -1.42 6.10
CA LYS A 127 7.22 -2.41 6.00
C LYS A 127 6.87 -3.77 6.61
N GLU A 128 6.12 -3.78 7.71
CA GLU A 128 5.66 -5.03 8.32
C GLU A 128 4.75 -5.80 7.36
N LEU A 129 3.80 -5.12 6.72
CA LEU A 129 2.94 -5.72 5.69
C LEU A 129 3.76 -6.22 4.49
N ALA A 130 4.73 -5.44 4.02
CA ALA A 130 5.65 -5.88 2.97
C ALA A 130 6.38 -7.18 3.36
N ASN A 131 6.84 -7.29 4.59
CA ASN A 131 7.48 -8.51 5.11
C ASN A 131 6.51 -9.69 5.17
N LYS A 132 5.26 -9.49 5.59
CA LYS A 132 4.23 -10.54 5.60
C LYS A 132 3.90 -11.03 4.19
N ILE A 133 3.75 -10.10 3.23
CA ILE A 133 3.52 -10.45 1.82
C ILE A 133 4.74 -11.18 1.23
N ASN A 134 5.97 -10.74 1.53
CA ASN A 134 7.17 -11.46 1.10
C ASN A 134 7.22 -12.89 1.64
N LYS A 135 6.87 -13.10 2.92
CA LYS A 135 6.76 -14.46 3.49
C LYS A 135 5.72 -15.30 2.76
N MET A 136 4.58 -14.71 2.40
CA MET A 136 3.55 -15.38 1.61
C MET A 136 4.05 -15.74 0.20
N ILE A 137 4.72 -14.83 -0.50
CA ILE A 137 5.32 -15.07 -1.83
C ILE A 137 6.32 -16.22 -1.75
N LEU A 138 7.22 -16.21 -0.75
CA LEU A 138 8.19 -17.28 -0.55
C LEU A 138 7.51 -18.62 -0.29
N MET A 139 6.53 -18.66 0.62
CA MET A 139 5.76 -19.87 0.90
C MET A 139 5.08 -20.43 -0.35
N PHE A 140 4.46 -19.58 -1.18
CA PHE A 140 3.87 -20.03 -2.44
C PHE A 140 4.93 -20.53 -3.41
N SER A 141 6.00 -19.77 -3.63
CA SER A 141 7.11 -20.15 -4.52
C SER A 141 7.70 -21.52 -4.12
N ASP A 142 7.95 -21.74 -2.84
CA ASP A 142 8.55 -22.98 -2.35
C ASP A 142 7.60 -24.17 -2.51
N ASN A 143 6.32 -24.01 -2.18
CA ASN A 143 5.32 -25.05 -2.40
C ASN A 143 5.16 -25.37 -3.89
N PHE A 144 5.10 -24.37 -4.78
CA PHE A 144 5.00 -24.61 -6.23
C PHE A 144 6.22 -25.33 -6.78
N LYS A 145 7.44 -24.96 -6.36
CA LYS A 145 8.68 -25.66 -6.74
C LYS A 145 8.68 -27.12 -6.26
N GLU A 146 8.20 -27.37 -5.04
CA GLU A 146 8.11 -28.74 -4.53
C GLU A 146 7.07 -29.56 -5.31
N MET A 147 5.91 -28.98 -5.62
CA MET A 147 4.89 -29.61 -6.46
C MET A 147 5.42 -29.92 -7.86
N GLU A 148 6.12 -28.97 -8.50
CA GLU A 148 6.73 -29.14 -9.83
C GLU A 148 7.75 -30.28 -9.82
N LYS A 149 8.63 -30.30 -8.80
CA LYS A 149 9.62 -31.37 -8.64
C LYS A 149 8.96 -32.74 -8.47
N ILE A 150 7.96 -32.86 -7.60
CA ILE A 150 7.25 -34.13 -7.39
C ILE A 150 6.51 -34.55 -8.66
N SER A 151 5.89 -33.61 -9.38
CA SER A 151 5.21 -33.88 -10.65
C SER A 151 6.17 -34.41 -11.71
N GLU A 152 7.38 -33.84 -11.79
CA GLU A 152 8.42 -34.31 -12.70
C GLU A 152 8.94 -35.71 -12.32
N GLU A 153 9.15 -35.97 -11.02
CA GLU A 153 9.53 -37.31 -10.52
C GLU A 153 8.46 -38.37 -10.85
N ILE A 154 7.17 -38.06 -10.62
CA ILE A 154 6.05 -38.94 -10.99
C ILE A 154 6.06 -39.21 -12.49
N ARG A 155 6.22 -38.16 -13.32
CA ARG A 155 6.26 -38.30 -14.79
C ARG A 155 7.40 -39.22 -15.24
N ASN A 156 8.57 -39.08 -14.64
CA ASN A 156 9.73 -39.91 -14.98
C ASN A 156 9.52 -41.38 -14.59
N GLU A 157 8.95 -41.63 -13.40
CA GLU A 157 8.59 -42.99 -12.95
C GLU A 157 7.58 -43.63 -13.90
N LEU A 158 6.50 -42.90 -14.25
CA LEU A 158 5.46 -43.36 -15.17
C LEU A 158 6.00 -43.68 -16.57
N ASN A 159 6.89 -42.84 -17.11
CA ASN A 159 7.54 -43.11 -18.40
C ASN A 159 8.38 -44.39 -18.34
N SER A 160 9.13 -44.59 -17.26
CA SER A 160 9.95 -45.80 -17.10
C SER A 160 9.11 -47.07 -16.93
N ILE A 161 7.96 -46.98 -16.27
CA ILE A 161 6.99 -48.08 -16.16
C ILE A 161 6.41 -48.39 -17.54
N GLN A 162 6.08 -47.36 -18.33
CA GLN A 162 5.55 -47.55 -19.68
C GLN A 162 6.56 -48.25 -20.60
N GLU A 163 7.86 -47.96 -20.48
CA GLU A 163 8.93 -48.65 -21.20
C GLU A 163 9.05 -50.12 -20.77
N ASP A 164 9.09 -50.39 -19.46
CA ASP A 164 9.16 -51.76 -18.93
C ASP A 164 7.98 -52.63 -19.41
N LEU A 165 6.77 -52.05 -19.47
CA LEU A 165 5.56 -52.73 -19.93
C LEU A 165 5.57 -52.99 -21.45
N LYS A 166 6.12 -52.07 -22.26
CA LYS A 166 6.26 -52.28 -23.72
C LYS A 166 7.24 -53.41 -24.03
N ASP A 167 8.31 -53.51 -23.24
CA ASP A 167 9.31 -54.58 -23.38
C ASP A 167 8.84 -55.93 -22.80
N SER A 168 7.57 -56.03 -22.36
CA SER A 168 6.98 -57.21 -21.71
C SER A 168 7.79 -57.69 -20.48
N ARG A 169 8.57 -56.80 -19.87
CA ARG A 169 9.34 -57.06 -18.65
C ARG A 169 8.48 -56.72 -17.44
N GLN A 170 7.50 -57.57 -17.14
CA GLN A 170 6.80 -57.49 -15.86
C GLN A 170 7.63 -58.18 -14.78
N ASN A 171 8.36 -57.38 -14.00
CA ASN A 171 9.19 -57.87 -12.90
C ASN A 171 8.92 -57.06 -11.61
N GLU A 172 9.48 -57.52 -10.49
CA GLU A 172 9.34 -56.87 -9.17
C GLU A 172 9.76 -55.39 -9.21
N ASN A 173 10.70 -55.01 -10.08
CA ASN A 173 11.11 -53.61 -10.28
C ASN A 173 9.97 -52.72 -10.80
N THR A 174 9.10 -53.21 -11.69
CA THR A 174 7.95 -52.43 -12.17
C THR A 174 6.97 -52.14 -11.04
N ILE A 175 6.73 -53.13 -10.16
CA ILE A 175 5.86 -52.97 -8.98
C ILE A 175 6.46 -51.93 -8.01
N HIS A 176 7.78 -51.98 -7.77
CA HIS A 176 8.46 -50.99 -6.94
C HIS A 176 8.35 -49.56 -7.46
N LYS A 177 8.46 -49.36 -8.79
CA LYS A 177 8.27 -48.04 -9.42
C LYS A 177 6.84 -47.52 -9.26
N ILE A 178 5.85 -48.40 -9.40
CA ILE A 178 4.43 -48.05 -9.16
C ILE A 178 4.22 -47.59 -7.71
N ASP A 179 4.77 -48.33 -6.74
CA ASP A 179 4.71 -47.95 -5.32
C ASP A 179 5.40 -46.61 -5.05
N SER A 180 6.54 -46.34 -5.71
CA SER A 180 7.25 -45.06 -5.67
C SER A 180 6.35 -43.92 -6.16
N ALA A 181 5.74 -44.09 -7.34
CA ALA A 181 4.83 -43.09 -7.93
C ALA A 181 3.60 -42.83 -7.03
N ILE A 182 3.03 -43.87 -6.41
CA ILE A 182 1.91 -43.73 -5.46
C ILE A 182 2.34 -42.92 -4.23
N LYS A 183 3.54 -43.17 -3.68
CA LYS A 183 4.07 -42.41 -2.53
C LYS A 183 4.29 -40.94 -2.89
N LEU A 184 4.86 -40.66 -4.07
CA LEU A 184 5.04 -39.30 -4.57
C LEU A 184 3.69 -38.58 -4.74
N ASN A 185 2.69 -39.27 -5.30
CA ASN A 185 1.35 -38.70 -5.45
C ASN A 185 0.68 -38.39 -4.10
N ARG A 186 0.87 -39.25 -3.08
CA ARG A 186 0.40 -38.95 -1.71
C ARG A 186 1.08 -37.70 -1.15
N LYS A 187 2.40 -37.57 -1.34
CA LYS A 187 3.13 -36.38 -0.91
C LYS A 187 2.62 -35.12 -1.61
N LEU A 188 2.35 -35.18 -2.92
CA LEU A 188 1.75 -34.08 -3.67
C LEU A 188 0.36 -33.71 -3.12
N TYR A 189 -0.47 -34.73 -2.83
CA TYR A 189 -1.78 -34.56 -2.23
C TYR A 189 -1.70 -33.85 -0.86
N ASP A 190 -0.75 -34.22 -0.01
CA ASP A 190 -0.55 -33.60 1.31
C ASP A 190 -0.18 -32.12 1.21
N ILE A 191 0.63 -31.73 0.21
CA ILE A 191 0.96 -30.31 -0.02
C ILE A 191 -0.29 -29.56 -0.48
N LEU A 192 -1.06 -30.12 -1.41
CA LEU A 192 -2.30 -29.51 -1.92
C LEU A 192 -3.34 -29.35 -0.80
N HIS A 193 -3.46 -30.33 0.10
CA HIS A 193 -4.41 -30.31 1.22
C HIS A 193 -4.09 -29.27 2.31
N LYS A 194 -2.88 -28.68 2.32
CA LYS A 194 -2.59 -27.52 3.18
C LYS A 194 -3.37 -26.28 2.77
N PHE A 195 -3.87 -26.22 1.53
CA PHE A 195 -4.61 -25.08 1.00
C PHE A 195 -6.11 -25.38 1.04
N SER A 196 -6.87 -24.51 1.72
CA SER A 196 -8.34 -24.51 1.61
C SER A 196 -8.72 -23.78 0.31
N VAL A 197 -9.15 -24.55 -0.69
CA VAL A 197 -9.58 -23.99 -1.98
C VAL A 197 -11.08 -23.79 -1.96
N LYS A 198 -11.55 -22.65 -2.45
CA LYS A 198 -12.98 -22.38 -2.60
C LYS A 198 -13.55 -23.29 -3.68
N GLU A 199 -14.52 -24.13 -3.33
CA GLU A 199 -15.31 -24.88 -4.31
C GLU A 199 -16.21 -23.90 -5.06
N ASN A 200 -16.14 -23.90 -6.40
CA ASN A 200 -17.08 -23.14 -7.22
C ASN A 200 -18.46 -23.80 -7.13
N LYS A 201 -19.43 -23.10 -6.55
CA LYS A 201 -20.86 -23.38 -6.74
C LYS A 201 -21.34 -22.72 -8.02
#